data_AF-T1GJ45-F1
#
_entry.id   AF-T1GJ45-F1
#
_cell.length_a   1.000
_cell.length_b   1.000
_cell.length_c   1.000
_cell.angle_alpha   90.00
_cell.angle_beta   90.00
_cell.angle_gamma   90.00
#
_symmetry.space_group_name_H-M   'P 1'
#
loop_
_entity.id
_entity.type
_entity.pdbx_description
1 polymer ?
#
loop_
_entity_poly.entity_id
_entity_poly.type
_entity_poly.pdbx_seq_one_letter_code
_entity_poly.pdbx_strand_id
1 'polypeptide(L)'
;MDALKQCREIIEYNLDSLTRSLGDLITGLANTILDVESEPRKESLKLLSILLSSVSSEIVEPFFNVLCSYLRCGMTHIQSQIQRDSLLLLDSLIEHLPSLIALKSESIFEDFLDMISSSKCDKGNRMLTLNVENKTTNIKWRCEVLKRLHSMLTTVIQYKFNGSRINESNTNQSQCVRFNLKNQIILI
;
A
#
# COMPACT_ATOMS: atom_id res chain seq x y z
N MET A 1 -17.19 -19.04 2.03
CA MET A 1 -15.92 -19.70 1.64
C MET A 1 -15.94 -20.16 0.19
N ASP A 2 -16.98 -20.87 -0.26
CA ASP A 2 -17.02 -21.41 -1.62
C ASP A 2 -16.99 -20.32 -2.71
N ALA A 3 -17.58 -19.15 -2.45
CA ALA A 3 -17.54 -18.01 -3.36
C ALA A 3 -16.12 -17.47 -3.62
N LEU A 4 -15.28 -17.32 -2.57
CA LEU A 4 -13.90 -16.83 -2.74
C LEU A 4 -13.01 -17.83 -3.48
N LYS A 5 -13.27 -19.14 -3.28
CA LYS A 5 -12.57 -20.20 -4.03
C LYS A 5 -12.97 -20.19 -5.50
N GLN A 6 -14.26 -20.05 -5.79
CA GLN A 6 -14.76 -19.91 -7.16
C GLN A 6 -14.19 -18.65 -7.85
N CYS A 7 -14.10 -17.52 -7.14
CA CYS A 7 -13.48 -16.31 -7.69
C CYS A 7 -12.00 -16.53 -8.04
N ARG A 8 -11.25 -17.29 -7.23
CA ARG A 8 -9.86 -17.65 -7.53
C ARG A 8 -9.74 -18.43 -8.83
N GLU A 9 -10.57 -19.46 -8.99
CA GLU A 9 -10.59 -20.26 -10.22
C GLU A 9 -10.92 -19.38 -11.43
N ILE A 10 -11.89 -18.47 -11.33
CA ILE A 10 -12.24 -17.56 -12.43
C ILE A 10 -11.07 -16.64 -12.81
N ILE A 11 -10.35 -16.10 -11.81
CA ILE A 11 -9.17 -15.25 -12.05
C ILE A 11 -8.08 -16.03 -12.80
N GLU A 12 -7.86 -17.30 -12.45
CA GLU A 12 -6.82 -18.13 -13.07
C GLU A 12 -7.18 -18.59 -14.49
N TYR A 13 -8.48 -18.78 -14.80
CA TYR A 13 -8.92 -19.38 -16.06
C TYR A 13 -9.56 -18.42 -17.07
N ASN A 14 -10.05 -17.23 -16.68
CA ASN A 14 -10.81 -16.36 -17.59
C ASN A 14 -10.72 -14.85 -17.25
N LEU A 15 -9.58 -14.23 -17.54
CA LEU A 15 -9.32 -12.81 -17.27
C LEU A 15 -10.15 -11.86 -18.17
N ASP A 16 -10.47 -12.27 -19.41
CA ASP A 16 -11.19 -11.44 -20.39
C ASP A 16 -12.67 -11.24 -20.03
N SER A 17 -13.30 -12.25 -19.40
CA SER A 17 -14.66 -12.10 -18.87
C SER A 17 -14.67 -11.22 -17.62
N LEU A 18 -13.57 -11.18 -16.88
CA LEU A 18 -13.47 -10.53 -15.58
C LEU A 18 -13.41 -9.00 -15.68
N THR A 19 -12.91 -8.46 -16.80
CA THR A 19 -12.78 -7.01 -16.98
C THR A 19 -14.11 -6.28 -16.85
N ARG A 20 -15.23 -6.92 -17.20
CA ARG A 20 -16.59 -6.34 -17.09
C ARG A 20 -17.11 -6.28 -15.66
N SER A 21 -16.67 -7.19 -14.79
CA SER A 21 -17.10 -7.28 -13.38
C SER A 21 -15.97 -6.93 -12.40
N LEU A 22 -14.86 -6.37 -12.88
CA LEU A 22 -13.68 -6.13 -12.09
C LEU A 22 -13.95 -5.14 -10.95
N GLY A 23 -14.74 -4.10 -11.21
CA GLY A 23 -15.13 -3.12 -10.19
C GLY A 23 -15.91 -3.74 -9.03
N ASP A 24 -16.89 -4.59 -9.34
CA ASP A 24 -17.69 -5.29 -8.34
C ASP A 24 -16.83 -6.29 -7.56
N LEU A 25 -15.92 -6.99 -8.24
CA LEU A 25 -15.01 -7.92 -7.59
C LEU A 25 -14.04 -7.19 -6.65
N ILE A 26 -13.38 -6.12 -7.12
CA ILE A 26 -12.46 -5.32 -6.30
C ILE A 26 -13.20 -4.78 -5.07
N THR A 27 -14.40 -4.26 -5.25
CA THR A 27 -15.21 -3.72 -4.14
C THR A 27 -15.62 -4.83 -3.16
N GLY A 28 -16.05 -5.99 -3.66
CA GLY A 28 -16.41 -7.14 -2.83
C GLY A 28 -15.23 -7.68 -2.02
N LEU A 29 -14.06 -7.80 -2.64
CA LEU A 29 -12.83 -8.21 -1.97
C LEU A 29 -12.40 -7.16 -0.94
N ALA A 30 -12.37 -5.88 -1.31
CA ALA A 30 -11.98 -4.80 -0.43
C ALA A 30 -12.88 -4.67 0.80
N ASN A 31 -14.19 -4.90 0.64
CA ASN A 31 -15.13 -4.96 1.76
C ASN A 31 -14.83 -6.14 2.70
N THR A 32 -14.52 -7.32 2.14
CA THR A 32 -14.20 -8.53 2.93
C THR A 32 -12.85 -8.41 3.66
N ILE A 33 -11.94 -7.53 3.22
CA ILE A 33 -10.71 -7.21 3.94
C ILE A 33 -10.99 -6.51 5.28
N LEU A 34 -12.16 -5.90 5.45
CA LEU A 34 -12.61 -5.29 6.70
C LEU A 34 -13.53 -6.19 7.53
N ASP A 35 -13.68 -7.47 7.16
CA ASP A 35 -14.53 -8.42 7.87
C ASP A 35 -14.07 -8.64 9.33
N VAL A 36 -14.99 -8.92 10.23
CA VAL A 36 -14.68 -9.19 11.65
C VAL A 36 -13.91 -10.50 11.79
N GLU A 37 -14.21 -11.48 10.95
CA GLU A 37 -13.59 -12.80 10.94
C GLU A 37 -12.23 -12.80 10.22
N SER A 38 -11.23 -13.45 10.82
CA SER A 38 -9.85 -13.42 10.29
C SER A 38 -9.68 -14.19 8.98
N GLU A 39 -10.39 -15.30 8.80
CA GLU A 39 -10.22 -16.16 7.63
C GLU A 39 -10.72 -15.50 6.33
N PRO A 40 -11.94 -14.92 6.26
CA PRO A 40 -12.39 -14.17 5.09
C PRO A 40 -11.44 -13.01 4.73
N ARG A 41 -10.92 -12.28 5.72
CA ARG A 41 -9.95 -11.20 5.48
C ARG A 41 -8.69 -11.70 4.78
N LYS A 42 -8.06 -12.75 5.33
CA LYS A 42 -6.81 -13.31 4.78
C LYS A 42 -7.00 -13.86 3.38
N GLU A 43 -8.08 -14.60 3.14
CA GLU A 43 -8.34 -15.16 1.81
C GLU A 43 -8.65 -14.06 0.79
N SER A 44 -9.35 -13.00 1.18
CA SER A 44 -9.63 -11.86 0.30
C SER A 44 -8.36 -11.07 -0.04
N LEU A 45 -7.46 -10.88 0.93
CA LEU A 45 -6.15 -10.27 0.69
C LEU A 45 -5.31 -11.08 -0.31
N LYS A 46 -5.22 -12.40 -0.12
CA LYS A 46 -4.49 -13.28 -1.05
C LYS A 46 -5.09 -13.21 -2.45
N LEU A 47 -6.41 -13.26 -2.54
CA LEU A 47 -7.11 -13.23 -3.81
C LEU A 47 -6.96 -11.90 -4.52
N LEU A 48 -7.05 -10.79 -3.80
CA LEU A 48 -6.79 -9.46 -4.34
C LEU A 48 -5.35 -9.34 -4.84
N SER A 49 -4.38 -9.88 -4.12
CA SER A 49 -2.98 -9.89 -4.56
C SER A 49 -2.80 -10.67 -5.87
N ILE A 50 -3.43 -11.84 -6.01
CA ILE A 50 -3.41 -12.63 -7.26
C ILE A 50 -4.10 -11.87 -8.39
N LEU A 51 -5.22 -11.22 -8.10
CA LEU A 51 -5.94 -10.41 -9.07
C LEU A 51 -5.04 -9.29 -9.59
N LEU A 52 -4.45 -8.50 -8.70
CA LEU A 52 -3.59 -7.37 -9.03
C LEU A 52 -2.32 -7.80 -9.79
N SER A 53 -1.76 -8.97 -9.52
CA SER A 53 -0.62 -9.50 -10.28
C SER A 53 -1.00 -9.99 -11.68
N SER A 54 -2.29 -10.23 -11.93
CA SER A 54 -2.78 -10.82 -13.18
C SER A 54 -3.34 -9.77 -14.16
N VAL A 55 -3.62 -8.55 -13.70
CA VAL A 55 -4.16 -7.45 -14.52
C VAL A 55 -3.15 -6.31 -14.65
N SER A 56 -3.22 -5.56 -15.75
CA SER A 56 -2.36 -4.40 -15.91
C SER A 56 -2.84 -3.22 -15.05
N SER A 57 -1.91 -2.34 -14.67
CA SER A 57 -2.21 -1.22 -13.77
C SER A 57 -3.23 -0.23 -14.34
N GLU A 58 -3.30 -0.10 -15.66
CA GLU A 58 -4.23 0.78 -16.39
C GLU A 58 -5.69 0.30 -16.25
N ILE A 59 -5.90 -1.01 -16.13
CA ILE A 59 -7.24 -1.59 -15.94
C ILE A 59 -7.71 -1.36 -14.49
N VAL A 60 -6.78 -1.32 -13.53
CA VAL A 60 -7.09 -1.13 -12.10
C VAL A 60 -7.26 0.34 -11.73
N GLU A 61 -6.58 1.24 -12.45
CA GLU A 61 -6.57 2.69 -12.19
C GLU A 61 -7.96 3.30 -11.88
N PRO A 62 -9.04 2.99 -12.63
CA PRO A 62 -10.38 3.54 -12.35
C PRO A 62 -10.92 3.18 -10.96
N PHE A 63 -10.49 2.05 -10.41
CA PHE A 63 -10.95 1.52 -9.12
C PHE A 63 -9.98 1.84 -7.97
N PHE A 64 -8.84 2.45 -8.27
CA PHE A 64 -7.78 2.67 -7.29
C PHE A 64 -8.23 3.54 -6.11
N ASN A 65 -9.08 4.55 -6.34
CA ASN A 65 -9.62 5.37 -5.25
C ASN A 65 -10.49 4.56 -4.27
N VAL A 66 -11.17 3.51 -4.75
CA VAL A 66 -11.94 2.59 -3.89
C VAL A 66 -10.97 1.81 -3.01
N LEU A 67 -9.91 1.24 -3.59
CA LEU A 67 -8.86 0.54 -2.85
C LEU A 67 -8.21 1.42 -1.79
N CYS A 68 -7.87 2.68 -2.12
CA CYS A 68 -7.33 3.64 -1.15
C CYS A 68 -8.31 3.93 -0.01
N SER A 69 -9.60 4.04 -0.31
CA SER A 69 -10.63 4.30 0.71
C SER A 69 -10.73 3.12 1.69
N TYR A 70 -10.78 1.88 1.19
CA TYR A 70 -10.79 0.69 2.04
C TYR A 70 -9.49 0.51 2.82
N LEU A 71 -8.34 0.84 2.22
CA LEU A 71 -7.06 0.84 2.90
C LEU A 71 -7.07 1.84 4.08
N ARG A 72 -7.52 3.08 3.86
CA ARG A 72 -7.68 4.08 4.93
C ARG A 72 -8.61 3.57 6.03
N CYS A 73 -9.77 3.02 5.67
CA CYS A 73 -10.70 2.42 6.64
C CYS A 73 -10.03 1.31 7.46
N GLY A 74 -9.22 0.45 6.83
CA GLY A 74 -8.46 -0.59 7.50
C GLY A 74 -7.42 -0.04 8.47
N MET A 75 -6.61 0.94 8.03
CA MET A 75 -5.56 1.55 8.85
C MET A 75 -6.12 2.34 10.04
N THR A 76 -7.30 2.95 9.89
CA THR A 76 -7.98 3.71 10.94
C THR A 76 -8.97 2.87 11.76
N HIS A 77 -9.06 1.56 11.49
CA HIS A 77 -10.04 0.69 12.11
C HIS A 77 -9.84 0.56 13.63
N ILE A 78 -10.93 0.43 14.40
CA ILE A 78 -10.86 0.32 15.87
C ILE A 78 -10.16 -0.98 16.35
N GLN A 79 -10.27 -2.05 15.57
CA GLN A 79 -9.65 -3.34 15.88
C GLN A 79 -8.24 -3.44 15.30
N SER A 80 -7.25 -3.68 16.18
CA SER A 80 -5.83 -3.76 15.81
C SER A 80 -5.48 -4.90 14.86
N GLN A 81 -6.27 -5.98 14.84
CA GLN A 81 -6.09 -7.08 13.88
C GLN A 81 -6.39 -6.64 12.45
N ILE A 82 -7.47 -5.89 12.25
CA ILE A 82 -7.86 -5.34 10.95
C ILE A 82 -6.85 -4.29 10.49
N GLN A 83 -6.38 -3.43 11.41
CA GLN A 83 -5.27 -2.51 11.13
C GLN A 83 -4.02 -3.25 10.62
N ARG A 84 -3.65 -4.36 11.29
CA ARG A 84 -2.51 -5.19 10.87
C ARG A 84 -2.71 -5.80 9.48
N ASP A 85 -3.88 -6.36 9.22
CA ASP A 85 -4.20 -6.99 7.95
C ASP A 85 -4.27 -5.95 6.82
N SER A 86 -4.69 -4.71 7.11
CA SER A 86 -4.69 -3.61 6.12
C SER A 86 -3.28 -3.22 5.65
N LEU A 87 -2.24 -3.49 6.45
CA LEU A 87 -0.86 -3.31 5.98
C LEU A 87 -0.45 -4.34 4.92
N LEU A 88 -1.05 -5.52 4.91
CA LEU A 88 -0.83 -6.51 3.85
C LEU A 88 -1.50 -6.05 2.54
N LEU A 89 -2.62 -5.33 2.64
CA LEU A 89 -3.22 -4.67 1.48
C LEU A 89 -2.25 -3.60 0.94
N LEU A 90 -1.70 -2.74 1.80
CA LEU A 90 -0.71 -1.75 1.40
C LEU A 90 0.50 -2.38 0.70
N ASP A 91 1.03 -3.48 1.25
CA ASP A 91 2.15 -4.21 0.64
C ASP A 91 1.82 -4.67 -0.79
N SER A 92 0.64 -5.28 -0.97
CA SER A 92 0.17 -5.75 -2.27
C SER A 92 -0.01 -4.60 -3.27
N LEU A 93 -0.53 -3.45 -2.83
CA LEU A 93 -0.67 -2.28 -3.70
C LEU A 93 0.69 -1.67 -4.08
N ILE A 94 1.68 -1.66 -3.18
CA ILE A 94 3.03 -1.18 -3.50
C ILE A 94 3.72 -2.12 -4.49
N GLU A 95 3.53 -3.44 -4.33
CA GLU A 95 4.12 -4.46 -5.19
C GLU A 95 3.55 -4.40 -6.63
N HIS A 96 2.23 -4.34 -6.76
CA HIS A 96 1.56 -4.47 -8.07
C HIS A 96 1.16 -3.13 -8.72
N LEU A 97 0.98 -2.07 -7.93
CA LEU A 97 0.53 -0.75 -8.41
C LEU A 97 1.47 0.40 -7.97
N PRO A 98 2.80 0.30 -8.16
CA PRO A 98 3.76 1.27 -7.63
C PRO A 98 3.55 2.69 -8.17
N SER A 99 3.17 2.84 -9.44
CA SER A 99 2.90 4.14 -10.08
C SER A 99 1.71 4.86 -9.44
N LEU A 100 0.62 4.13 -9.17
CA LEU A 100 -0.60 4.67 -8.57
C LEU A 100 -0.38 5.04 -7.10
N ILE A 101 0.38 4.21 -6.36
CA ILE A 101 0.79 4.52 -4.98
C ILE A 101 1.62 5.80 -4.94
N ALA A 102 2.58 5.98 -5.87
CA ALA A 102 3.38 7.19 -5.92
C ALA A 102 2.51 8.44 -6.17
N LEU A 103 1.49 8.33 -7.02
CA LEU A 103 0.54 9.41 -7.32
C LEU A 103 -0.29 9.86 -6.11
N LYS A 104 -0.71 8.91 -5.26
CA LYS A 104 -1.52 9.17 -4.05
C LYS A 104 -0.72 9.17 -2.76
N SER A 105 0.61 9.23 -2.88
CA SER A 105 1.54 9.00 -1.77
C SER A 105 1.25 9.90 -0.57
N GLU A 106 1.03 11.20 -0.75
CA GLU A 106 0.73 12.14 0.34
C GLU A 106 -0.37 11.62 1.28
N SER A 107 -1.55 11.31 0.73
CA SER A 107 -2.68 10.81 1.52
C SER A 107 -2.42 9.45 2.18
N ILE A 108 -1.75 8.53 1.50
CA ILE A 108 -1.46 7.18 2.02
C ILE A 108 -0.40 7.25 3.12
N PHE A 109 0.60 8.12 2.97
CA PHE A 109 1.62 8.37 3.97
C PHE A 109 1.01 8.97 5.24
N GLU A 110 0.11 9.94 5.12
CA GLU A 110 -0.59 10.51 6.27
C GLU A 110 -1.34 9.42 7.04
N ASP A 111 -2.19 8.65 6.38
CA ASP A 111 -2.97 7.58 7.00
C ASP A 111 -2.07 6.51 7.66
N PHE A 112 -0.99 6.12 6.99
CA PHE A 112 -0.02 5.15 7.51
C PHE A 112 0.74 5.67 8.72
N LEU A 113 1.26 6.90 8.64
CA LEU A 113 2.01 7.54 9.72
C LEU A 113 1.12 7.80 10.93
N ASP A 114 -0.14 8.20 10.73
CA ASP A 114 -1.10 8.36 11.81
C ASP A 114 -1.42 7.04 12.49
N MET A 115 -1.49 5.93 11.75
CA MET A 115 -1.69 4.61 12.34
C MET A 115 -0.48 4.14 13.18
N ILE A 116 0.75 4.37 12.72
CA ILE A 116 1.95 3.91 13.42
C ILE A 116 2.48 4.90 14.47
N SER A 117 2.06 6.17 14.40
CA SER A 117 2.37 7.19 15.39
C SER A 117 1.31 7.19 16.48
N SER A 118 1.73 7.30 17.73
CA SER A 118 0.76 7.24 18.82
C SER A 118 0.05 8.57 19.00
N SER A 119 -1.19 8.64 18.57
CA SER A 119 -2.12 9.70 18.91
C SER A 119 -2.69 9.57 20.34
N LYS A 120 -2.09 8.74 21.21
CA LYS A 120 -2.50 8.56 22.63
C LYS A 120 -1.55 9.20 23.64
N CYS A 121 -0.59 10.01 23.22
CA CYS A 121 0.21 10.80 24.14
C CYS A 121 -0.35 12.22 24.21
N ASP A 122 -1.16 12.46 25.24
CA ASP A 122 -1.54 13.77 25.72
C ASP A 122 -0.27 14.64 25.85
N LYS A 123 -0.26 15.80 25.16
CA LYS A 123 0.84 16.81 25.09
C LYS A 123 1.88 16.63 23.96
N GLY A 124 1.52 17.10 22.76
CA GLY A 124 2.42 17.81 21.82
C GLY A 124 3.57 17.05 21.13
N ASN A 125 4.03 15.93 21.67
CA ASN A 125 5.11 15.14 21.09
C ASN A 125 4.53 13.90 20.41
N ARG A 126 4.47 13.91 19.08
CA ARG A 126 4.20 12.71 18.28
C ARG A 126 5.34 11.71 18.50
N MET A 127 5.10 10.69 19.30
CA MET A 127 6.01 9.57 19.49
C MET A 127 5.49 8.36 18.72
N LEU A 128 6.37 7.60 18.07
CA LEU A 128 6.02 6.32 17.43
C LEU A 128 5.75 5.26 18.52
N THR A 129 4.59 5.28 19.20
CA THR A 129 4.25 4.27 20.22
C THR A 129 3.56 3.09 19.56
N LEU A 130 4.34 2.03 19.42
CA LEU A 130 4.01 0.82 18.66
C LEU A 130 3.44 -0.29 19.56
N ASN A 131 2.52 0.02 20.48
CA ASN A 131 2.02 -0.99 21.41
C ASN A 131 0.81 -1.74 20.85
N VAL A 132 1.04 -2.51 19.79
CA VAL A 132 0.15 -3.60 19.36
C VAL A 132 0.71 -4.90 19.96
N GLU A 133 0.51 -5.06 21.27
CA GLU A 133 0.72 -6.26 22.10
C GLU A 133 2.11 -6.92 22.09
N ASN A 134 2.73 -6.97 23.28
CA ASN A 134 3.93 -7.70 23.72
C ASN A 134 5.32 -7.23 23.23
N LYS A 135 6.32 -7.34 24.12
CA LYS A 135 7.67 -6.74 23.96
C LYS A 135 8.52 -7.37 22.85
N THR A 136 8.37 -8.67 22.57
CA THR A 136 9.14 -9.40 21.54
C THR A 136 8.58 -9.20 20.13
N THR A 137 7.26 -9.09 20.02
CA THR A 137 6.50 -8.72 18.80
C THR A 137 6.75 -7.28 18.36
N ASN A 138 7.13 -6.40 19.30
CA ASN A 138 7.38 -4.99 19.02
C ASN A 138 8.57 -4.76 18.07
N ILE A 139 9.67 -5.51 18.20
CA ILE A 139 10.85 -5.35 17.32
C ILE A 139 10.55 -5.89 15.91
N LYS A 140 9.94 -7.07 15.79
CA LYS A 140 9.56 -7.62 14.48
C LYS A 140 8.59 -6.70 13.76
N TRP A 141 7.57 -6.22 14.46
CA TRP A 141 6.63 -5.22 13.94
C TRP A 141 7.32 -3.93 13.52
N ARG A 142 8.24 -3.40 14.33
CA ARG A 142 9.06 -2.22 13.97
C ARG A 142 9.81 -2.41 12.67
N CYS A 143 10.50 -3.54 12.53
CA CYS A 143 11.23 -3.85 11.30
C CYS A 143 10.27 -3.93 10.11
N GLU A 144 9.11 -4.54 10.29
CA GLU A 144 8.08 -4.65 9.26
C GLU A 144 7.49 -3.29 8.85
N VAL A 145 7.22 -2.40 9.80
CA VAL A 145 6.78 -1.02 9.55
C VAL A 145 7.86 -0.22 8.82
N LEU A 146 9.12 -0.32 9.25
CA LEU A 146 10.22 0.39 8.61
C LEU A 146 10.50 -0.12 7.19
N LYS A 147 10.37 -1.42 6.94
CA LYS A 147 10.45 -2.00 5.59
C LYS A 147 9.37 -1.43 4.68
N ARG A 148 8.13 -1.31 5.17
CA ARG A 148 7.01 -0.71 4.44
C ARG A 148 7.27 0.75 4.11
N LEU A 149 7.69 1.52 5.10
CA LEU A 149 8.07 2.92 4.92
C LEU A 149 9.18 3.07 3.86
N HIS A 150 10.22 2.24 3.96
CA HIS A 150 11.30 2.22 2.98
C HIS A 150 10.78 1.88 1.57
N SER A 151 9.91 0.88 1.45
CA SER A 151 9.31 0.48 0.17
C SER A 151 8.49 1.62 -0.44
N MET A 152 7.60 2.26 0.33
CA MET A 152 6.83 3.42 -0.12
C MET A 152 7.72 4.57 -0.59
N LEU A 153 8.74 4.94 0.20
CA LEU A 153 9.67 6.01 -0.16
C LEU A 153 10.44 5.67 -1.43
N THR A 154 10.90 4.43 -1.56
CA THR A 154 11.62 3.95 -2.75
C THR A 154 10.73 4.04 -3.98
N THR A 155 9.47 3.59 -3.88
CA THR A 155 8.47 3.68 -4.96
C THR A 155 8.24 5.12 -5.41
N VAL A 156 8.08 6.05 -4.46
CA VAL A 156 7.91 7.49 -4.77
C VAL A 156 9.14 8.07 -5.46
N ILE A 157 10.35 7.74 -4.97
CA ILE A 157 11.60 8.23 -5.56
C ILE A 157 11.78 7.70 -6.98
N GLN A 158 11.56 6.39 -7.18
CA GLN A 158 11.66 5.75 -8.50
C GLN A 158 10.65 6.36 -9.48
N TYR A 159 9.42 6.57 -9.04
CA TYR A 159 8.39 7.20 -9.86
C TYR A 159 8.79 8.62 -10.30
N LYS A 160 9.28 9.45 -9.37
CA LYS A 160 9.75 10.81 -9.69
C LYS A 160 10.94 10.78 -10.66
N PHE A 161 11.89 9.89 -10.45
CA PHE A 161 13.07 9.79 -11.32
C PHE A 161 12.72 9.32 -12.74
N ASN A 162 11.78 8.38 -12.86
CA ASN A 162 11.30 7.90 -14.16
C ASN A 162 10.50 9.00 -14.90
N GLY A 163 9.73 9.81 -14.18
CA GLY A 163 9.07 10.99 -14.74
C GLY A 163 10.05 12.07 -15.23
N SER A 164 11.14 12.32 -14.49
CA SER A 164 12.17 13.28 -14.90
C SER A 164 12.92 12.84 -16.17
N ARG A 165 13.18 11.54 -16.34
CA ARG A 165 13.85 11.02 -17.56
C ARG A 165 13.02 11.17 -18.84
N ILE A 166 11.70 11.13 -18.74
CA ILE A 166 10.80 11.37 -19.88
C ILE A 166 10.79 12.86 -20.25
N ASN A 167 10.92 13.76 -19.26
CA ASN A 167 10.90 15.21 -19.45
C ASN A 167 12.26 15.82 -19.83
N GLU A 168 13.38 15.13 -19.60
CA GLU A 168 14.73 15.55 -20.02
C GLU A 168 14.94 15.53 -21.55
N SER A 169 13.99 14.98 -22.32
CA SER A 169 14.00 15.11 -23.79
C SER A 169 13.54 16.48 -24.29
N ASN A 170 13.02 17.37 -23.43
CA ASN A 170 12.42 18.63 -23.87
C ASN A 170 12.72 19.91 -23.08
N THR A 171 13.40 19.90 -21.93
CA THR A 171 13.84 21.19 -21.35
C THR A 171 15.03 21.07 -20.40
N ASN A 172 16.08 21.83 -20.71
CA ASN A 172 17.26 22.00 -19.87
C ASN A 172 16.92 22.69 -18.54
N GLN A 173 17.59 22.24 -17.48
CA GLN A 173 17.68 22.81 -16.14
C GLN A 173 16.51 22.55 -15.19
N SER A 174 16.64 21.53 -14.33
CA SER A 174 16.46 21.65 -12.87
C SER A 174 16.95 20.42 -12.10
N GLN A 175 18.17 20.55 -11.57
CA GLN A 175 18.73 20.04 -10.31
C GLN A 175 18.16 18.73 -9.70
N CYS A 176 18.88 17.62 -9.91
CA CYS A 176 18.77 16.41 -9.09
C CYS A 176 19.64 16.54 -7.83
N VAL A 177 19.03 16.55 -6.63
CA VAL A 177 19.77 16.42 -5.36
C VAL A 177 20.15 14.95 -5.17
N ARG A 178 21.43 14.63 -5.37
CA ARG A 178 21.98 13.30 -5.05
C ARG A 178 22.34 13.24 -3.56
N PHE A 179 21.68 12.36 -2.81
CA PHE A 179 22.16 11.97 -1.49
C PHE A 179 23.31 10.97 -1.66
N ASN A 180 24.54 11.45 -1.50
CA ASN A 180 25.71 10.59 -1.45
C ASN A 180 25.81 9.99 -0.04
N LEU A 181 25.64 8.67 0.07
CA LEU A 181 25.81 7.90 1.32
C LEU A 181 27.29 7.79 1.77
N LYS A 182 28.22 8.46 1.09
CA LYS A 182 29.57 8.69 1.59
C LYS A 182 29.77 10.17 1.83
N ASN A 183 29.78 10.50 3.11
CA ASN A 183 30.30 11.72 3.70
C ASN A 183 31.49 12.28 2.91
N GLN A 184 31.27 13.30 2.08
CA GLN A 184 32.10 14.50 1.92
C GLN A 184 31.49 15.43 0.85
N ILE A 185 31.30 16.70 1.24
CA ILE A 185 30.86 17.81 0.41
C ILE A 185 31.99 18.16 -0.57
N ILE A 186 31.73 18.13 -1.88
CA ILE A 186 32.52 18.88 -2.86
C ILE A 186 31.56 19.58 -3.82
N LEU A 187 31.60 20.91 -3.80
CA LEU A 187 30.99 21.82 -4.76
C LEU A 187 31.77 21.74 -6.08
N ILE A 188 31.09 21.47 -7.20
CA ILE A 188 31.48 21.95 -8.53
C ILE A 188 30.21 22.46 -9.20
#